data_AF-A0A963VZQ5-F1
#
_entry.id   AF-A0A963VZQ5-F1
#
_cell.length_a   1.000
_cell.length_b   1.000
_cell.length_c   1.000
_cell.angle_alpha   90.00
_cell.angle_beta   90.00
_cell.angle_gamma   90.00
#
_symmetry.space_group_name_H-M   'P 1'
#
loop_
_entity.id
_entity.type
_entity.pdbx_description
1 polymer ?
#
loop_
_entity_poly.entity_id
_entity_poly.type
_entity_poly.pdbx_seq_one_letter_code
_entity_poly.pdbx_strand_id
1 'polypeptide(L)'
;MKLGLPVEGLGGRLGRWFELHGEELEAPHLLSAWFDATTDCGEVVTHARRWLGRHGTHLEARFVLASWIYRLDDVGEVAPYVDRWTGKNGTCHEALLVFCAWYHNGGDQGRYRDLVLALIEQFPTSEKAWFLTKFASGWRDLPERSIRAICSMCGGFRNDPDSLWRTSRLCWHISQDSWDLAREIIRTALDCLEIHCADGQLNQESHLPVAIVFNFLTDVWQAPEFEDRILRNLAAAVSSGRVFHSEANFVQGFGLPRIVFEALRNGYLDVDRDRCGLIAYAQMLARSDHGAPAFAEFLALVSRRFPSDLWSAAAQP
;
A
#
# COMPACT_ATOMS: atom_id res chain seq x y z
N MET A 1 -21.40 -7.15 -20.83
CA MET A 1 -21.82 -6.88 -22.22
C MET A 1 -21.75 -5.38 -22.43
N LYS A 2 -20.66 -4.84 -23.00
CA LYS A 2 -20.56 -3.41 -23.35
C LYS A 2 -21.42 -3.19 -24.59
N LEU A 3 -22.62 -2.63 -24.42
CA LEU A 3 -23.45 -2.21 -25.54
C LEU A 3 -22.77 -1.02 -26.22
N GLY A 4 -22.16 -1.28 -27.38
CA GLY A 4 -21.56 -0.28 -28.26
C GLY A 4 -22.62 0.54 -28.99
N LEU A 5 -23.54 1.18 -28.26
CA LEU A 5 -24.40 2.21 -28.82
C LEU A 5 -23.67 3.56 -28.76
N PRO A 6 -23.76 4.41 -29.81
CA PRO A 6 -23.27 5.77 -29.73
C PRO A 6 -24.03 6.48 -28.60
N VAL A 7 -23.30 6.98 -27.60
CA VAL A 7 -23.87 7.69 -26.44
C VAL A 7 -24.53 9.02 -26.89
N GLU A 8 -24.11 9.53 -28.04
CA GLU A 8 -24.63 10.73 -28.68
C GLU A 8 -26.12 10.55 -29.05
N GLY A 9 -26.99 11.26 -28.32
CA GLY A 9 -28.46 11.22 -28.50
C GLY A 9 -29.22 10.25 -27.57
N LEU A 10 -28.53 9.55 -26.66
CA LEU A 10 -29.19 8.81 -25.58
C LEU A 10 -29.62 9.72 -24.42
N GLY A 11 -28.90 10.81 -24.18
CA GLY A 11 -29.19 11.77 -23.08
C GLY A 11 -30.66 12.20 -23.04
N GLY A 12 -31.18 12.79 -24.12
CA GLY A 12 -32.58 13.23 -24.16
C GLY A 12 -33.64 12.11 -24.12
N ARG A 13 -33.28 10.86 -24.45
CA ARG A 13 -34.19 9.71 -24.27
C ARG A 13 -34.18 9.22 -22.82
N LEU A 14 -32.99 9.18 -22.21
CA LEU A 14 -32.83 8.87 -20.79
C LEU A 14 -33.48 9.94 -19.92
N GLY A 15 -33.28 11.22 -20.21
CA GLY A 15 -33.92 12.35 -19.54
C GLY A 15 -35.44 12.19 -19.48
N ARG A 16 -36.09 11.95 -20.64
CA ARG A 16 -37.54 11.67 -20.68
C ARG A 16 -37.95 10.42 -19.90
N TRP A 17 -37.14 9.36 -19.93
CA TRP A 17 -37.40 8.19 -19.11
C TRP A 17 -37.33 8.53 -17.62
N PHE A 18 -36.34 9.31 -17.19
CA PHE A 18 -36.19 9.75 -15.80
C PHE A 18 -37.25 10.75 -15.35
N GLU A 19 -37.83 11.54 -16.25
CA GLU A 19 -39.00 12.37 -15.94
C GLU A 19 -40.21 11.52 -15.53
N LEU A 20 -40.38 10.34 -16.15
CA LEU A 20 -41.51 9.45 -15.92
C LEU A 20 -41.26 8.42 -14.81
N HIS A 21 -40.06 7.86 -14.77
CA HIS A 21 -39.69 6.68 -13.97
C HIS A 21 -38.49 6.92 -13.05
N GLY A 22 -37.90 8.12 -13.08
CA GLY A 22 -36.63 8.40 -12.41
C GLY A 22 -36.68 8.49 -10.90
N GLU A 23 -37.82 8.18 -10.30
CA GLU A 23 -37.99 8.05 -8.84
C GLU A 23 -38.28 6.60 -8.43
N GLU A 24 -38.26 5.64 -9.36
CA GLU A 24 -38.41 4.21 -9.10
C GLU A 24 -37.12 3.60 -8.51
N LEU A 25 -37.21 2.42 -7.87
CA LEU A 25 -36.06 1.78 -7.23
C LEU A 25 -35.13 1.08 -8.23
N GLU A 26 -35.57 0.91 -9.47
CA GLU A 26 -34.84 0.34 -10.60
C GLU A 26 -33.94 1.39 -11.30
N ALA A 27 -34.29 2.68 -11.16
CA ALA A 27 -33.55 3.83 -11.68
C ALA A 27 -32.05 3.92 -11.32
N PRO A 28 -31.53 3.51 -10.13
CA PRO A 28 -30.11 3.66 -9.78
C PRO A 28 -29.16 2.92 -10.73
N HIS A 29 -29.58 1.78 -11.29
CA HIS A 29 -28.78 1.05 -12.27
C HIS A 29 -28.65 1.82 -13.58
N LEU A 30 -29.75 2.44 -14.04
CA LEU A 30 -29.75 3.29 -15.23
C LEU A 30 -29.00 4.60 -15.00
N LEU A 31 -29.08 5.20 -13.80
CA LEU A 31 -28.30 6.38 -13.44
C LEU A 31 -26.80 6.08 -13.44
N SER A 32 -26.41 4.99 -12.79
CA SER A 32 -25.01 4.52 -12.76
C SER A 32 -24.49 4.24 -14.18
N ALA A 33 -25.26 3.53 -15.00
CA ALA A 33 -24.90 3.28 -16.40
C ALA A 33 -24.82 4.57 -17.24
N TRP A 34 -25.68 5.55 -16.97
CA TRP A 34 -25.65 6.84 -17.67
C TRP A 34 -24.41 7.65 -17.29
N PHE A 35 -24.07 7.72 -15.99
CA PHE A 35 -22.80 8.30 -15.52
C PHE A 35 -21.60 7.67 -16.25
N ASP A 36 -21.56 6.34 -16.35
CA ASP A 36 -20.47 5.61 -16.99
C ASP A 36 -20.39 5.81 -18.51
N ALA A 37 -21.51 6.12 -19.16
CA ALA A 37 -21.59 6.30 -20.60
C ALA A 37 -21.33 7.74 -21.05
N THR A 38 -21.80 8.74 -20.29
CA THR A 38 -21.78 10.15 -20.72
C THR A 38 -20.47 10.86 -20.42
N THR A 39 -20.16 11.88 -21.23
CA THR A 39 -19.12 12.90 -20.97
C THR A 39 -19.73 14.20 -20.45
N ASP A 40 -20.99 14.49 -20.76
CA ASP A 40 -21.77 15.59 -20.18
C ASP A 40 -22.68 15.03 -19.09
N CYS A 41 -22.39 15.40 -17.85
CA CYS A 41 -23.08 14.85 -16.68
C CYS A 41 -24.13 15.79 -16.10
N GLY A 42 -24.35 16.99 -16.65
CA GLY A 42 -25.23 17.99 -16.02
C GLY A 42 -26.66 17.49 -15.80
N GLU A 43 -27.24 16.84 -16.82
CA GLU A 43 -28.58 16.24 -16.75
C GLU A 43 -28.62 15.04 -15.78
N VAL A 44 -27.60 14.17 -15.84
CA VAL A 44 -27.49 12.97 -14.98
C VAL A 44 -27.39 13.34 -13.51
N VAL A 45 -26.57 14.34 -13.19
CA VAL A 45 -26.42 14.90 -11.84
C VAL A 45 -27.77 15.42 -11.33
N THR A 46 -28.54 16.11 -12.16
CA THR A 46 -29.85 16.62 -11.77
C THR A 46 -30.81 15.50 -11.38
N HIS A 47 -30.88 14.44 -12.18
CA HIS A 47 -31.70 13.27 -11.86
C HIS A 47 -31.17 12.48 -10.66
N ALA A 48 -29.84 12.33 -10.54
CA ALA A 48 -29.19 11.68 -9.41
C ALA A 48 -29.47 12.40 -8.09
N ARG A 49 -29.35 13.74 -8.04
CA ARG A 49 -29.70 14.55 -6.85
C ARG A 49 -31.16 14.33 -6.46
N ARG A 50 -32.09 14.35 -7.41
CA ARG A 50 -33.51 14.14 -7.15
C ARG A 50 -33.78 12.75 -6.58
N TRP A 51 -33.21 11.72 -7.20
CA TRP A 51 -33.36 10.34 -6.75
C TRP A 51 -32.73 10.14 -5.37
N LEU A 52 -31.50 10.62 -5.13
CA LEU A 52 -30.82 10.56 -3.83
C LEU A 52 -31.53 11.39 -2.75
N GLY A 53 -32.21 12.48 -3.12
CA GLY A 53 -33.05 13.24 -2.21
C GLY A 53 -34.14 12.37 -1.59
N ARG A 54 -34.80 11.55 -2.42
CA ARG A 54 -35.89 10.65 -2.00
C ARG A 54 -35.38 9.33 -1.39
N HIS A 55 -34.41 8.69 -2.04
CA HIS A 55 -33.98 7.31 -1.79
C HIS A 55 -32.54 7.20 -1.29
N GLY A 56 -31.87 8.30 -0.96
CA GLY A 56 -30.44 8.33 -0.68
C GLY A 56 -29.97 7.56 0.55
N THR A 57 -30.86 6.97 1.35
CA THR A 57 -30.49 6.03 2.42
C THR A 57 -30.77 4.56 2.06
N HIS A 58 -31.33 4.30 0.88
CA HIS A 58 -31.55 2.95 0.35
C HIS A 58 -30.21 2.31 -0.04
N LEU A 59 -30.09 1.00 0.11
CA LEU A 59 -28.83 0.29 -0.17
C LEU A 59 -28.38 0.48 -1.63
N GLU A 60 -29.32 0.55 -2.57
CA GLU A 60 -29.09 0.76 -4.01
C GLU A 60 -28.49 2.14 -4.35
N ALA A 61 -28.55 3.11 -3.44
CA ALA A 61 -27.90 4.39 -3.64
C ALA A 61 -26.37 4.26 -3.79
N ARG A 62 -25.77 3.16 -3.31
CA ARG A 62 -24.35 2.85 -3.48
C ARG A 62 -23.89 2.93 -4.94
N PHE A 63 -24.73 2.53 -5.89
CA PHE A 63 -24.39 2.54 -7.32
C PHE A 63 -24.33 3.96 -7.86
N VAL A 64 -25.31 4.78 -7.52
CA VAL A 64 -25.36 6.20 -7.92
C VAL A 64 -24.20 6.97 -7.28
N LEU A 65 -23.95 6.78 -5.98
CA LEU A 65 -22.87 7.45 -5.25
C LEU A 65 -21.50 7.08 -5.81
N ALA A 66 -21.23 5.78 -6.02
CA ALA A 66 -19.95 5.33 -6.54
C ALA A 66 -19.70 5.83 -7.97
N SER A 67 -20.68 5.69 -8.88
CA SER A 67 -20.53 6.18 -10.25
C SER A 67 -20.37 7.69 -10.31
N TRP A 68 -21.11 8.44 -9.49
CA TRP A 68 -20.94 9.88 -9.38
C TRP A 68 -19.49 10.23 -9.02
N ILE A 69 -18.97 9.66 -7.92
CA ILE A 69 -17.61 9.94 -7.45
C ILE A 69 -16.58 9.59 -8.53
N TYR A 70 -16.67 8.41 -9.14
CA TYR A 70 -15.70 7.95 -10.15
C TYR A 70 -15.69 8.78 -11.44
N ARG A 71 -16.83 9.36 -11.82
CA ARG A 71 -16.97 10.01 -13.13
C ARG A 71 -16.75 11.50 -13.08
N LEU A 72 -17.06 12.11 -11.94
CA LEU A 72 -17.02 13.56 -11.79
C LEU A 72 -15.80 14.07 -11.03
N ASP A 73 -15.08 13.19 -10.33
CA ASP A 73 -14.01 13.58 -9.40
C ASP A 73 -14.48 14.66 -8.40
N ASP A 74 -15.80 14.72 -8.15
CA ASP A 74 -16.46 15.75 -7.36
C ASP A 74 -16.91 15.17 -6.02
N VAL A 75 -15.89 14.84 -5.21
CA VAL A 75 -16.09 14.35 -3.84
C VAL A 75 -16.75 15.39 -2.95
N GLY A 76 -16.58 16.69 -3.23
CA GLY A 76 -17.13 17.77 -2.43
C GLY A 76 -18.65 17.85 -2.53
N GLU A 77 -19.19 17.82 -3.75
CA GLU A 77 -20.62 17.94 -3.98
C GLU A 77 -21.40 16.70 -3.51
N VAL A 78 -20.83 15.51 -3.71
CA VAL A 78 -21.50 14.25 -3.36
C VAL A 78 -21.42 13.92 -1.86
N ALA A 79 -20.49 14.53 -1.12
CA ALA A 79 -20.23 14.24 0.30
C ALA A 79 -21.49 14.23 1.19
N PRO A 80 -22.43 15.21 1.12
CA PRO A 80 -23.62 15.20 1.97
C PRO A 80 -24.53 14.00 1.72
N TYR A 81 -24.58 13.49 0.48
CA TYR A 81 -25.34 12.29 0.16
C TYR A 81 -24.64 11.03 0.67
N VAL A 82 -23.31 10.98 0.58
CA VAL A 82 -22.50 9.90 1.16
C VAL A 82 -22.68 9.86 2.67
N ASP A 83 -22.58 10.99 3.38
CA ASP A 83 -22.79 11.05 4.83
C ASP A 83 -24.16 10.53 5.25
N ARG A 84 -25.22 10.98 4.55
CA ARG A 84 -26.59 10.52 4.83
C ARG A 84 -26.72 9.02 4.61
N TRP A 85 -26.11 8.49 3.55
CA TRP A 85 -26.16 7.07 3.22
C TRP A 85 -25.35 6.22 4.21
N THR A 86 -24.13 6.63 4.54
CA THR A 86 -23.23 5.93 5.46
C THR A 86 -23.77 5.94 6.90
N GLY A 87 -24.52 6.96 7.29
CA GLY A 87 -25.22 6.99 8.58
C GLY A 87 -26.16 5.79 8.80
N LYS A 88 -26.66 5.16 7.72
CA LYS A 88 -27.50 3.95 7.79
C LYS A 88 -26.76 2.68 7.33
N ASN A 89 -25.92 2.79 6.30
CA ASN A 89 -25.36 1.64 5.60
C ASN A 89 -23.83 1.54 5.74
N GLY A 90 -23.16 2.41 6.49
CA GLY A 90 -21.69 2.55 6.47
C GLY A 90 -20.90 1.33 6.96
N THR A 91 -21.54 0.37 7.63
CA THR A 91 -20.92 -0.85 8.17
C THR A 91 -21.28 -2.12 7.41
N CYS A 92 -22.07 -2.04 6.34
CA CYS A 92 -22.39 -3.20 5.51
C CYS A 92 -21.32 -3.45 4.44
N HIS A 93 -21.27 -4.67 3.89
CA HIS A 93 -20.30 -5.04 2.85
C HIS A 93 -20.41 -4.13 1.61
N GLU A 94 -21.61 -3.67 1.29
CA GLU A 94 -21.90 -2.77 0.17
C GLU A 94 -21.23 -1.39 0.31
N ALA A 95 -20.91 -0.95 1.53
CA ALA A 95 -20.21 0.31 1.77
C ALA A 95 -18.78 0.30 1.23
N LEU A 96 -18.18 -0.88 1.07
CA LEU A 96 -16.86 -1.02 0.43
C LEU A 96 -16.83 -0.39 -0.96
N LEU A 97 -17.92 -0.47 -1.74
CA LEU A 97 -17.97 0.13 -3.08
C LEU A 97 -17.88 1.66 -3.03
N VAL A 98 -18.65 2.27 -2.14
CA VAL A 98 -18.71 3.74 -1.98
C VAL A 98 -17.39 4.27 -1.45
N PHE A 99 -16.79 3.60 -0.46
CA PHE A 99 -15.48 4.00 0.06
C PHE A 99 -14.37 3.77 -0.95
N CYS A 100 -14.35 2.67 -1.71
CA CYS A 100 -13.37 2.53 -2.79
C CYS A 100 -13.44 3.71 -3.76
N ALA A 101 -14.64 4.13 -4.17
CA ALA A 101 -14.82 5.30 -5.03
C ALA A 101 -14.30 6.58 -4.37
N TRP A 102 -14.70 6.84 -3.12
CA TRP A 102 -14.28 8.01 -2.35
C TRP A 102 -12.77 8.14 -2.26
N TYR A 103 -12.09 7.08 -1.83
CA TYR A 103 -10.64 7.09 -1.63
C TYR A 103 -9.85 7.07 -2.95
N HIS A 104 -10.40 6.48 -4.01
CA HIS A 104 -9.78 6.50 -5.34
C HIS A 104 -9.73 7.91 -5.95
N ASN A 105 -10.80 8.70 -5.75
CA ASN A 105 -10.93 10.05 -6.33
C ASN A 105 -10.53 11.15 -5.33
N GLY A 106 -9.51 10.89 -4.51
CA GLY A 106 -8.91 11.91 -3.65
C GLY A 106 -9.81 12.43 -2.51
N GLY A 107 -10.87 11.70 -2.15
CA GLY A 107 -11.74 12.06 -1.03
C GLY A 107 -10.97 12.18 0.29
N ASP A 108 -11.50 13.00 1.21
CA ASP A 108 -10.91 13.23 2.53
C ASP A 108 -10.70 11.90 3.26
N GLN A 109 -9.44 11.59 3.52
CA GLN A 109 -8.98 10.34 4.11
C GLN A 109 -9.46 10.16 5.55
N GLY A 110 -9.70 11.25 6.28
CA GLY A 110 -10.14 11.24 7.67
C GLY A 110 -11.64 11.05 7.82
N ARG A 111 -12.44 11.51 6.84
CA ARG A 111 -13.91 11.60 6.95
C ARG A 111 -14.60 10.30 7.33
N TYR A 112 -14.15 9.18 6.75
CA TYR A 112 -14.75 7.85 6.95
C TYR A 112 -13.79 6.84 7.58
N ARG A 113 -12.72 7.33 8.22
CA ARG A 113 -11.64 6.51 8.79
C ARG A 113 -12.17 5.33 9.60
N ASP A 114 -13.02 5.60 10.59
CA ASP A 114 -13.47 4.57 11.54
C ASP A 114 -14.39 3.52 10.88
N LEU A 115 -15.21 3.94 9.91
CA LEU A 115 -16.04 3.02 9.13
C LEU A 115 -15.16 2.11 8.24
N VAL A 116 -14.15 2.68 7.59
CA VAL A 116 -13.21 1.91 6.76
C VAL A 116 -12.42 0.91 7.60
N LEU A 117 -11.95 1.30 8.78
CA LEU A 117 -11.27 0.38 9.70
C LEU A 117 -12.19 -0.79 10.10
N ALA A 118 -13.44 -0.49 10.47
CA ALA A 118 -14.41 -1.52 10.83
C ALA A 118 -14.68 -2.49 9.66
N LEU A 119 -14.76 -1.99 8.42
CA LEU A 119 -14.98 -2.83 7.24
C LEU A 119 -13.76 -3.69 6.88
N ILE A 120 -12.54 -3.17 7.03
CA ILE A 120 -11.31 -3.96 6.82
C ILE A 120 -11.25 -5.11 7.83
N GLU A 121 -11.57 -4.83 9.09
CA GLU A 121 -11.62 -5.84 10.16
C GLU A 121 -12.72 -6.89 9.91
N GLN A 122 -13.87 -6.47 9.41
CA GLN A 122 -15.03 -7.34 9.19
C GLN A 122 -14.94 -8.17 7.90
N PHE A 123 -14.31 -7.66 6.85
CA PHE A 123 -14.28 -8.27 5.52
C PHE A 123 -12.85 -8.50 4.99
N PRO A 124 -11.97 -9.20 5.71
CA PRO A 124 -10.55 -9.33 5.38
C PRO A 124 -10.26 -10.12 4.08
N THR A 125 -11.25 -10.85 3.55
CA THR A 125 -11.11 -11.59 2.29
C THR A 125 -11.61 -10.80 1.07
N SER A 126 -12.17 -9.60 1.27
CA SER A 126 -12.70 -8.78 0.18
C SER A 126 -11.59 -8.01 -0.52
N GLU A 127 -11.50 -8.13 -1.85
CA GLU A 127 -10.58 -7.32 -2.66
C GLU A 127 -10.78 -5.82 -2.48
N LYS A 128 -12.02 -5.38 -2.21
CA LYS A 128 -12.33 -3.97 -1.94
C LYS A 128 -11.83 -3.54 -0.56
N ALA A 129 -11.93 -4.42 0.44
CA ALA A 129 -11.28 -4.16 1.72
C ALA A 129 -9.75 -4.11 1.53
N TRP A 130 -9.17 -5.02 0.73
CA TRP A 130 -7.74 -5.02 0.42
C TRP A 130 -7.31 -3.71 -0.26
N PHE A 131 -8.09 -3.20 -1.21
CA PHE A 131 -7.87 -1.89 -1.79
C PHE A 131 -7.83 -0.79 -0.72
N LEU A 132 -8.79 -0.76 0.20
CA LEU A 132 -8.86 0.26 1.25
C LEU A 132 -7.67 0.22 2.22
N THR A 133 -7.05 -0.95 2.44
CA THR A 133 -5.84 -1.04 3.28
C THR A 133 -4.65 -0.26 2.70
N LYS A 134 -4.63 0.05 1.39
CA LYS A 134 -3.64 0.95 0.78
C LYS A 134 -3.64 2.32 1.44
N PHE A 135 -4.82 2.82 1.78
CA PHE A 135 -4.97 4.11 2.46
C PHE A 135 -4.80 3.94 3.96
N ALA A 136 -5.45 2.92 4.53
CA ALA A 136 -5.46 2.70 5.97
C ALA A 136 -4.07 2.48 6.58
N SER A 137 -3.20 1.72 5.90
CA SER A 137 -1.81 1.49 6.33
C SER A 137 -0.98 2.78 6.43
N GLY A 138 -1.43 3.89 5.82
CA GLY A 138 -0.78 5.19 5.93
C GLY A 138 -1.30 6.09 7.02
N TRP A 139 -2.36 5.72 7.73
CA TRP A 139 -2.86 6.51 8.84
C TRP A 139 -1.97 6.35 10.08
N ARG A 140 -1.79 7.44 10.81
CA ARG A 140 -1.16 7.39 12.13
C ARG A 140 -2.15 6.84 13.16
N ASP A 141 -1.62 6.34 14.27
CA ASP A 141 -2.38 5.89 15.44
C ASP A 141 -3.50 4.89 15.10
N LEU A 142 -3.15 3.87 14.31
CA LEU A 142 -4.07 2.78 13.99
C LEU A 142 -4.38 1.94 15.24
N PRO A 143 -5.65 1.53 15.45
CA PRO A 143 -5.98 0.54 16.47
C PRO A 143 -5.25 -0.79 16.21
N GLU A 144 -4.79 -1.44 17.28
CA GLU A 144 -4.09 -2.74 17.20
C GLU A 144 -4.87 -3.77 16.37
N ARG A 145 -6.19 -3.86 16.59
CA ARG A 145 -7.06 -4.76 15.81
C ARG A 145 -7.01 -4.50 14.30
N SER A 146 -6.89 -3.25 13.86
CA SER A 146 -6.84 -2.90 12.46
C SER A 146 -5.45 -3.21 11.88
N ILE A 147 -4.38 -2.97 12.65
CA ILE A 147 -3.01 -3.35 12.26
C ILE A 147 -2.93 -4.86 12.05
N ARG A 148 -3.48 -5.66 12.99
CA ARG A 148 -3.55 -7.12 12.85
C ARG A 148 -4.35 -7.56 11.63
N ALA A 149 -5.50 -6.93 11.38
CA ALA A 149 -6.29 -7.22 10.18
C ALA A 149 -5.48 -6.98 8.90
N ILE A 150 -4.77 -5.85 8.80
CA ILE A 150 -3.91 -5.55 7.65
C ILE A 150 -2.74 -6.53 7.56
N CYS A 151 -2.11 -6.92 8.67
CA CYS A 151 -1.05 -7.95 8.69
C CYS A 151 -1.57 -9.28 8.15
N SER A 152 -2.72 -9.75 8.65
CA SER A 152 -3.37 -10.97 8.17
C SER A 152 -3.67 -10.92 6.68
N MET A 153 -4.15 -9.78 6.17
CA MET A 153 -4.40 -9.61 4.74
C MET A 153 -3.10 -9.64 3.94
N CYS A 154 -2.04 -8.96 4.39
CA CYS A 154 -0.73 -9.04 3.74
C CYS A 154 -0.20 -10.48 3.67
N GLY A 155 -0.40 -11.30 4.71
CA GLY A 155 -0.07 -12.74 4.66
C GLY A 155 -0.87 -13.53 3.61
N GLY A 156 -2.14 -13.19 3.43
CA GLY A 156 -3.01 -13.77 2.39
C GLY A 156 -2.65 -13.34 0.97
N PHE A 157 -2.23 -12.08 0.81
CA PHE A 157 -1.85 -11.47 -0.46
C PHE A 157 -0.34 -11.36 -0.68
N ARG A 158 0.49 -12.10 0.06
CA ARG A 158 1.96 -11.93 0.13
C ARG A 158 2.75 -11.95 -1.19
N ASN A 159 2.16 -12.39 -2.30
CA ASN A 159 2.76 -12.34 -3.63
C ASN A 159 2.47 -11.02 -4.36
N ASP A 160 1.52 -10.23 -3.87
CA ASP A 160 1.18 -8.89 -4.35
C ASP A 160 2.26 -7.90 -3.87
N PRO A 161 2.99 -7.22 -4.78
CA PRO A 161 3.99 -6.20 -4.41
C PRO A 161 3.44 -5.12 -3.46
N ASP A 162 2.13 -4.88 -3.54
CA ASP A 162 1.40 -3.92 -2.72
C ASP A 162 1.32 -4.36 -1.24
N SER A 163 1.56 -5.64 -0.91
CA SER A 163 1.68 -6.16 0.46
C SER A 163 2.96 -5.67 1.16
N LEU A 164 4.08 -5.66 0.45
CA LEU A 164 5.33 -5.12 1.00
C LEU A 164 5.20 -3.61 1.26
N TRP A 165 4.57 -2.89 0.34
CA TRP A 165 4.29 -1.46 0.49
C TRP A 165 3.41 -1.16 1.72
N ARG A 166 2.34 -1.94 1.96
CA ARG A 166 1.51 -1.77 3.18
C ARG A 166 2.30 -2.07 4.44
N THR A 167 3.05 -3.16 4.42
CA THR A 167 3.81 -3.61 5.58
C THR A 167 4.91 -2.62 5.96
N SER A 168 5.60 -2.02 4.98
CA SER A 168 6.59 -0.97 5.24
C SER A 168 6.00 0.24 5.96
N ARG A 169 4.71 0.53 5.76
CA ARG A 169 4.01 1.59 6.50
C ARG A 169 3.56 1.12 7.88
N LEU A 170 3.18 -0.14 8.05
CA LEU A 170 2.87 -0.68 9.36
C LEU A 170 4.07 -0.66 10.31
N CYS A 171 5.30 -0.72 9.79
CA CYS A 171 6.51 -0.63 10.61
C CYS A 171 6.60 0.65 11.46
N TRP A 172 5.91 1.74 11.08
CA TRP A 172 5.81 2.95 11.92
C TRP A 172 5.07 2.72 13.25
N HIS A 173 4.37 1.59 13.41
CA HIS A 173 3.67 1.20 14.64
C HIS A 173 4.46 0.21 15.49
N ILE A 174 5.69 -0.16 15.09
CA ILE A 174 6.59 -0.94 15.94
C ILE A 174 6.97 -0.06 17.13
N SER A 175 6.51 -0.44 18.31
CA SER A 175 6.86 0.18 19.59
C SER A 175 7.24 -0.89 20.60
N GLN A 176 8.14 -0.54 21.51
CA GLN A 176 8.54 -1.39 22.64
C GLN A 176 7.37 -1.65 23.60
N ASP A 177 6.35 -0.77 23.63
CA ASP A 177 5.21 -0.89 24.54
C ASP A 177 4.21 -2.00 24.15
N SER A 178 4.25 -2.48 22.91
CA SER A 178 3.42 -3.61 22.43
C SER A 178 4.23 -4.57 21.58
N TRP A 179 5.13 -5.31 22.25
CA TRP A 179 6.04 -6.23 21.57
C TRP A 179 5.32 -7.36 20.82
N ASP A 180 4.14 -7.79 21.28
CA ASP A 180 3.35 -8.81 20.57
C ASP A 180 2.81 -8.30 19.23
N LEU A 181 2.39 -7.04 19.16
CA LEU A 181 2.01 -6.40 17.90
C LEU A 181 3.26 -6.18 17.01
N ALA A 182 4.36 -5.72 17.60
CA ALA A 182 5.62 -5.55 16.87
C ALA A 182 6.07 -6.86 16.21
N ARG A 183 6.01 -7.99 16.92
CA ARG A 183 6.32 -9.32 16.38
C ARG A 183 5.47 -9.68 15.17
N GLU A 184 4.17 -9.35 15.19
CA GLU A 184 3.26 -9.66 14.09
C GLU A 184 3.60 -8.84 12.84
N ILE A 185 3.89 -7.55 13.02
CA ILE A 185 4.36 -6.67 11.94
C ILE A 185 5.69 -7.18 11.38
N ILE A 186 6.66 -7.49 12.23
CA ILE A 186 7.99 -7.98 11.83
C ILE A 186 7.88 -9.30 11.06
N ARG A 187 7.08 -10.26 11.53
CA ARG A 187 6.84 -11.54 10.84
C ARG A 187 6.24 -11.31 9.45
N THR A 188 5.21 -10.47 9.37
CA THR A 188 4.56 -10.13 8.10
C THR A 188 5.55 -9.47 7.14
N ALA A 189 6.41 -8.58 7.64
CA ALA A 189 7.43 -7.90 6.84
C ALA A 189 8.46 -8.88 6.29
N LEU A 190 8.95 -9.79 7.13
CA LEU A 190 9.88 -10.83 6.73
C LEU A 190 9.25 -11.80 5.72
N ASP A 191 7.99 -12.20 5.91
CA ASP A 191 7.28 -13.07 4.96
C ASP A 191 7.17 -12.40 3.58
N CYS A 192 6.88 -11.09 3.53
CA CYS A 192 6.83 -10.33 2.27
C CYS A 192 8.23 -10.19 1.64
N LEU A 193 9.26 -9.88 2.44
CA LEU A 193 10.64 -9.77 1.97
C LEU A 193 11.14 -11.09 1.38
N GLU A 194 10.82 -12.24 2.00
CA GLU A 194 11.30 -13.54 1.54
C GLU A 194 10.85 -13.82 0.11
N ILE A 195 9.61 -13.47 -0.21
CA ILE A 195 9.06 -13.65 -1.57
C ILE A 195 9.69 -12.64 -2.53
N HIS A 196 9.65 -11.35 -2.19
CA HIS A 196 10.06 -10.31 -3.14
C HIS A 196 11.57 -10.23 -3.35
N CYS A 197 12.38 -10.50 -2.33
CA CYS A 197 13.84 -10.52 -2.44
C CYS A 197 14.37 -11.81 -3.08
N ALA A 198 13.74 -12.98 -2.86
CA ALA A 198 14.20 -14.24 -3.46
C ALA A 198 13.82 -14.36 -4.95
N ASP A 199 12.62 -13.95 -5.34
CA ASP A 199 12.15 -14.15 -6.72
C ASP A 199 12.67 -13.08 -7.70
N GLY A 200 13.44 -12.10 -7.20
CA GLY A 200 13.98 -11.01 -8.00
C GLY A 200 12.90 -10.12 -8.64
N GLN A 201 11.64 -10.24 -8.22
CA GLN A 201 10.50 -9.49 -8.77
C GLN A 201 10.39 -8.04 -8.28
N LEU A 202 11.47 -7.51 -7.70
CA LEU A 202 11.54 -6.12 -7.30
C LEU A 202 11.44 -5.22 -8.53
N ASN A 203 10.26 -4.65 -8.74
CA ASN A 203 10.08 -3.51 -9.64
C ASN A 203 10.60 -2.24 -8.96
N GLN A 204 10.77 -1.16 -9.74
CA GLN A 204 11.25 0.13 -9.20
C GLN A 204 10.41 0.65 -8.02
N GLU A 205 9.10 0.37 -8.03
CA GLU A 205 8.16 0.79 -6.98
C GLU A 205 8.36 0.05 -5.65
N SER A 206 8.98 -1.13 -5.68
CA SER A 206 9.23 -1.98 -4.50
C SER A 206 10.49 -1.57 -3.72
N HIS A 207 11.40 -0.79 -4.31
CA HIS A 207 12.68 -0.47 -3.67
C HIS A 207 12.51 0.34 -2.38
N LEU A 208 11.62 1.33 -2.39
CA LEU A 208 11.37 2.18 -1.23
C LEU A 208 10.75 1.38 -0.07
N PRO A 209 9.70 0.57 -0.27
CA PRO A 209 9.20 -0.35 0.75
C PRO A 209 10.27 -1.27 1.35
N VAL A 210 11.11 -1.91 0.52
CA VAL A 210 12.21 -2.77 1.00
C VAL A 210 13.16 -1.99 1.91
N ALA A 211 13.60 -0.82 1.47
CA ALA A 211 14.52 0.02 2.24
C ALA A 211 13.93 0.45 3.58
N ILE A 212 12.66 0.87 3.60
CA ILE A 212 11.94 1.24 4.82
C ILE A 212 11.90 0.07 5.79
N VAL A 213 11.50 -1.13 5.33
CA VAL A 213 11.43 -2.32 6.19
C VAL A 213 12.81 -2.64 6.78
N PHE A 214 13.86 -2.66 5.97
CA PHE A 214 15.21 -2.95 6.48
C PHE A 214 15.71 -1.93 7.50
N ASN A 215 15.39 -0.65 7.33
CA ASN A 215 15.71 0.36 8.35
C ASN A 215 15.01 0.06 9.68
N PHE A 216 13.75 -0.37 9.69
CA PHE A 216 13.10 -0.76 10.95
C PHE A 216 13.70 -2.03 11.55
N LEU A 217 14.09 -2.98 10.71
CA LEU A 217 14.72 -4.21 11.16
C LEU A 217 16.07 -3.95 11.85
N THR A 218 16.76 -2.83 11.59
CA THR A 218 18.00 -2.50 12.31
C THR A 218 17.83 -2.28 13.80
N ASP A 219 16.63 -1.92 14.24
CA ASP A 219 16.36 -1.67 15.66
C ASP A 219 15.99 -2.94 16.42
N VAL A 220 15.68 -4.03 15.70
CA VAL A 220 15.14 -5.28 16.27
C VAL A 220 15.92 -6.53 15.89
N TRP A 221 16.96 -6.43 15.05
CA TRP A 221 17.67 -7.62 14.52
C TRP A 221 18.36 -8.49 15.57
N GLN A 222 18.68 -7.94 16.74
CA GLN A 222 19.25 -8.69 17.86
C GLN A 222 18.22 -9.52 18.62
N ALA A 223 16.93 -9.43 18.28
CA ALA A 223 15.91 -10.33 18.80
C ALA A 223 16.20 -11.75 18.26
N PRO A 224 16.53 -12.74 19.12
CA PRO A 224 16.98 -14.06 18.66
C PRO A 224 15.95 -14.80 17.79
N GLU A 225 14.67 -14.49 17.96
CA GLU A 225 13.56 -15.06 17.19
C GLU A 225 13.51 -14.59 15.72
N PHE A 226 14.18 -13.47 15.39
CA PHE A 226 14.18 -12.88 14.04
C PHE A 226 15.55 -12.81 13.38
N GLU A 227 16.63 -12.89 14.16
CA GLU A 227 18.02 -12.70 13.70
C GLU A 227 18.33 -13.45 12.40
N ASP A 228 18.15 -14.78 12.39
CA ASP A 228 18.45 -15.61 11.23
C ASP A 228 17.59 -15.28 10.00
N ARG A 229 16.31 -14.95 10.19
CA ARG A 229 15.43 -14.53 9.07
C ARG A 229 15.85 -13.17 8.52
N ILE A 230 16.22 -12.23 9.38
CA ILE A 230 16.68 -10.89 8.97
C ILE A 230 18.00 -11.02 8.19
N LEU A 231 18.96 -11.80 8.68
CA LEU A 231 20.23 -12.05 8.00
C LEU A 231 20.02 -12.69 6.63
N ARG A 232 19.15 -13.70 6.51
CA ARG A 232 18.82 -14.35 5.24
C ARG A 232 18.17 -13.41 4.23
N ASN A 233 17.18 -12.63 4.66
CA ASN A 233 16.49 -11.67 3.80
C ASN A 233 17.43 -10.56 3.31
N LEU A 234 18.24 -10.01 4.21
CA LEU A 234 19.22 -8.98 3.83
C LEU A 234 20.27 -9.54 2.88
N ALA A 235 20.77 -10.75 3.14
CA ALA A 235 21.72 -11.41 2.25
C ALA A 235 21.13 -11.62 0.85
N ALA A 236 19.87 -12.08 0.74
CA ALA A 236 19.19 -12.21 -0.55
C ALA A 236 19.04 -10.85 -1.26
N ALA A 237 18.63 -9.81 -0.52
CA ALA A 237 18.51 -8.44 -1.02
C ALA A 237 19.85 -7.91 -1.57
N VAL A 238 20.95 -8.07 -0.82
CA VAL A 238 22.30 -7.66 -1.24
C VAL A 238 22.74 -8.47 -2.46
N SER A 239 22.66 -9.80 -2.39
CA SER A 239 23.12 -10.71 -3.45
C SER A 239 22.41 -10.46 -4.78
N SER A 240 21.14 -10.04 -4.74
CA SER A 240 20.39 -9.69 -5.96
C SER A 240 21.01 -8.52 -6.73
N GLY A 241 21.69 -7.60 -6.04
CA GLY A 241 22.16 -6.31 -6.58
C GLY A 241 21.03 -5.36 -7.00
N ARG A 242 19.75 -5.73 -6.81
CA ARG A 242 18.58 -4.99 -7.31
C ARG A 242 17.98 -4.02 -6.30
N VAL A 243 18.15 -4.27 -5.00
CA VAL A 243 17.56 -3.42 -3.95
C VAL A 243 18.34 -2.11 -3.79
N PHE A 244 19.66 -2.20 -3.84
CA PHE A 244 20.56 -1.12 -3.40
C PHE A 244 21.19 -0.33 -4.56
N HIS A 245 20.65 -0.39 -5.79
CA HIS A 245 21.19 0.37 -6.93
C HIS A 245 20.55 1.75 -7.13
N SER A 246 19.35 2.00 -6.58
CA SER A 246 18.63 3.24 -6.87
C SER A 246 19.15 4.41 -6.04
N GLU A 247 19.20 5.60 -6.63
CA GLU A 247 19.52 6.91 -6.03
C GLU A 247 18.59 7.34 -4.86
N ALA A 248 17.76 6.43 -4.37
CA ALA A 248 16.83 6.67 -3.30
C ALA A 248 17.60 6.79 -1.97
N ASN A 249 17.80 8.05 -1.54
CA ASN A 249 18.47 8.53 -0.31
C ASN A 249 17.92 8.00 1.04
N PHE A 250 17.23 6.86 1.07
CA PHE A 250 16.42 6.41 2.21
C PHE A 250 17.10 5.37 3.10
N VAL A 251 18.21 4.76 2.69
CA VAL A 251 18.94 3.81 3.54
C VAL A 251 19.85 4.59 4.49
N GLN A 252 19.28 5.13 5.56
CA GLN A 252 19.99 5.95 6.56
C GLN A 252 20.26 5.21 7.88
N GLY A 253 19.86 3.93 8.00
CA GLY A 253 20.06 3.16 9.21
C GLY A 253 21.54 2.83 9.46
N PHE A 254 22.12 3.42 10.51
CA PHE A 254 23.48 3.11 11.00
C PHE A 254 23.70 1.60 11.30
N GLY A 255 22.63 0.83 11.49
CA GLY A 255 22.72 -0.60 11.79
C GLY A 255 22.94 -1.53 10.59
N LEU A 256 22.61 -1.11 9.36
CA LEU A 256 22.71 -2.02 8.19
C LEU A 256 24.12 -2.51 7.90
N PRO A 257 25.19 -1.69 7.98
CA PRO A 257 26.56 -2.16 7.88
C PRO A 257 26.88 -3.34 8.80
N ARG A 258 26.35 -3.33 10.02
CA ARG A 258 26.57 -4.40 11.00
C ARG A 258 25.83 -5.67 10.60
N ILE A 259 24.58 -5.55 10.14
CA ILE A 259 23.82 -6.74 9.69
C ILE A 259 24.47 -7.36 8.45
N VAL A 260 24.98 -6.57 7.50
CA VAL A 260 25.73 -7.10 6.34
C VAL A 260 27.03 -7.78 6.79
N PHE A 261 27.76 -7.17 7.73
CA PHE A 261 28.95 -7.80 8.32
C PHE A 261 28.62 -9.13 9.00
N GLU A 262 27.53 -9.19 9.75
CA GLU A 262 27.05 -10.42 10.40
C GLU A 262 26.58 -11.46 9.38
N ALA A 263 25.96 -11.05 8.28
CA ALA A 263 25.58 -11.95 7.19
C ALA A 263 26.82 -12.58 6.53
N LEU A 264 27.90 -11.80 6.32
CA LEU A 264 29.20 -12.31 5.87
C LEU A 264 29.83 -13.26 6.92
N ARG A 265 29.81 -12.87 8.21
CA ARG A 265 30.39 -13.66 9.32
C ARG A 265 29.73 -15.03 9.46
N ASN A 266 28.42 -15.10 9.26
CA ASN A 266 27.63 -16.33 9.37
C ASN A 266 27.49 -17.09 8.03
N GLY A 267 28.11 -16.60 6.95
CA GLY A 267 28.14 -17.28 5.65
C GLY A 267 26.86 -17.18 4.81
N TYR A 268 25.95 -16.28 5.16
CA TYR A 268 24.80 -15.96 4.31
C TYR A 268 25.23 -15.16 3.08
N LEU A 269 26.24 -14.30 3.23
CA LEU A 269 26.92 -13.60 2.15
C LEU A 269 28.35 -14.13 1.99
N ASP A 270 28.83 -14.13 0.75
CA ASP A 270 30.20 -14.46 0.36
C ASP A 270 30.77 -13.36 -0.54
N VAL A 271 32.01 -12.96 -0.28
CA VAL A 271 32.64 -11.80 -0.94
C VAL A 271 32.83 -12.01 -2.44
N ASP A 272 33.09 -13.24 -2.86
CA ASP A 272 33.36 -13.57 -4.25
C ASP A 272 32.07 -13.90 -4.99
N ARG A 273 31.20 -14.71 -4.39
CA ARG A 273 29.90 -15.08 -4.96
C ARG A 273 28.96 -13.88 -5.10
N ASP A 274 28.90 -13.03 -4.08
CA ASP A 274 27.93 -11.92 -3.99
C ASP A 274 28.57 -10.58 -4.34
N ARG A 275 29.72 -10.61 -5.03
CA ARG A 275 30.59 -9.47 -5.34
C ARG A 275 29.85 -8.27 -5.91
N CYS A 276 29.06 -8.48 -6.97
CA CYS A 276 28.33 -7.39 -7.63
C CYS A 276 27.34 -6.70 -6.69
N GLY A 277 26.62 -7.49 -5.88
CA GLY A 277 25.68 -7.00 -4.90
C GLY A 277 26.34 -6.20 -3.77
N LEU A 278 27.47 -6.71 -3.27
CA LEU A 278 28.29 -6.04 -2.25
C LEU A 278 28.89 -4.72 -2.74
N ILE A 279 29.33 -4.65 -4.01
CA ILE A 279 29.77 -3.39 -4.63
C ILE A 279 28.63 -2.38 -4.68
N ALA A 280 27.46 -2.79 -5.18
CA ALA A 280 26.29 -1.91 -5.27
C ALA A 280 25.87 -1.38 -3.88
N TYR A 281 25.81 -2.27 -2.89
CA TYR A 281 25.53 -1.89 -1.50
C TYR A 281 26.54 -0.88 -0.94
N ALA A 282 27.84 -1.14 -1.14
CA ALA A 282 28.90 -0.27 -0.67
C ALA A 282 28.88 1.11 -1.37
N GLN A 283 28.62 1.14 -2.69
CA GLN A 283 28.44 2.39 -3.44
C GLN A 283 27.22 3.19 -2.97
N MET A 284 26.11 2.51 -2.67
CA MET A 284 24.92 3.16 -2.09
C MET A 284 25.25 3.82 -0.74
N LEU A 285 25.96 3.13 0.15
CA LEU A 285 26.41 3.71 1.42
C LEU A 285 27.27 4.96 1.19
N ALA A 286 28.21 4.90 0.25
CA ALA A 286 29.10 6.00 -0.07
C ALA A 286 28.40 7.24 -0.65
N ARG A 287 27.29 7.06 -1.38
CA ARG A 287 26.54 8.14 -2.04
C ARG A 287 25.53 8.85 -1.14
N SER A 288 25.12 8.25 -0.03
CA SER A 288 24.10 8.85 0.84
C SER A 288 24.66 10.03 1.64
N ASP A 289 23.90 11.14 1.72
CA ASP A 289 24.30 12.40 2.39
C ASP A 289 24.76 12.22 3.85
N HIS A 290 24.28 11.16 4.51
CA HIS A 290 24.58 10.82 5.91
C HIS A 290 25.42 9.53 6.03
N GLY A 291 25.80 8.91 4.91
CA GLY A 291 26.41 7.58 4.88
C GLY A 291 27.92 7.56 4.91
N ALA A 292 28.63 8.69 4.75
CA ALA A 292 30.09 8.69 4.83
C ALA A 292 30.63 8.08 6.14
N PRO A 293 30.05 8.35 7.34
CA PRO A 293 30.43 7.67 8.57
C PRO A 293 30.07 6.18 8.58
N ALA A 294 28.87 5.81 8.11
CA ALA A 294 28.40 4.42 8.06
C ALA A 294 29.23 3.58 7.06
N PHE A 295 29.63 4.17 5.95
CA PHE A 295 30.52 3.59 4.95
C PHE A 295 31.93 3.40 5.52
N ALA A 296 32.47 4.39 6.24
CA ALA A 296 33.75 4.24 6.91
C ALA A 296 33.73 3.15 7.98
N GLU A 297 32.67 3.06 8.81
CA GLU A 297 32.46 1.98 9.77
C GLU A 297 32.38 0.62 9.05
N PHE A 298 31.59 0.53 7.99
CA PHE A 298 31.45 -0.67 7.18
C PHE A 298 32.80 -1.14 6.64
N LEU A 299 33.55 -0.25 5.96
CA LEU A 299 34.87 -0.55 5.41
C LEU A 299 35.85 -1.00 6.49
N ALA A 300 35.84 -0.35 7.66
CA ALA A 300 36.69 -0.74 8.78
C ALA A 300 36.36 -2.16 9.29
N LEU A 301 35.07 -2.51 9.36
CA LEU A 301 34.60 -3.84 9.78
C LEU A 301 35.00 -4.92 8.76
N VAL A 302 34.71 -4.72 7.48
CA VAL A 302 34.87 -5.76 6.46
C VAL A 302 36.32 -5.92 6.00
N SER A 303 37.08 -4.83 5.83
CA SER A 303 38.44 -4.89 5.27
C SER A 303 39.41 -5.70 6.14
N ARG A 304 39.20 -5.71 7.46
CA ARG A 304 40.04 -6.47 8.38
C ARG A 304 39.72 -7.97 8.37
N ARG A 305 38.44 -8.32 8.23
CA ARG A 305 37.97 -9.71 8.40
C ARG A 305 37.82 -10.46 7.09
N PHE A 306 37.59 -9.73 6.00
CA PHE A 306 37.31 -10.22 4.66
C PHE A 306 38.13 -9.44 3.62
N PRO A 307 39.46 -9.61 3.58
CA PRO A 307 40.31 -8.85 2.67
C PRO A 307 39.96 -9.15 1.19
N SER A 308 39.65 -8.10 0.42
CA SER A 308 39.31 -8.21 -1.01
C SER A 308 39.55 -6.87 -1.71
N ASP A 309 39.89 -6.93 -3.00
CA ASP A 309 39.99 -5.76 -3.89
C ASP A 309 38.62 -5.09 -4.13
N LEU A 310 37.53 -5.82 -3.84
CA LEU A 310 36.15 -5.33 -3.90
C LEU A 310 35.97 -4.02 -3.16
N TRP A 311 36.51 -3.92 -1.94
CA TRP A 311 36.32 -2.74 -1.09
C TRP A 311 36.98 -1.49 -1.66
N SER A 312 38.09 -1.67 -2.38
CA SER A 312 38.74 -0.59 -3.13
C SER A 312 37.94 -0.19 -4.38
N ALA A 313 37.36 -1.16 -5.08
CA ALA A 313 36.48 -0.91 -6.23
C ALA A 313 35.20 -0.14 -5.83
N ALA A 314 34.64 -0.47 -4.66
CA ALA A 314 33.45 0.20 -4.13
C ALA A 314 33.71 1.64 -3.66
N ALA A 315 34.95 2.00 -3.36
CA ALA A 315 35.35 3.35 -2.96
C ALA A 315 35.60 4.29 -4.17
N GLN A 316 35.53 3.77 -5.40
CA GLN A 316 35.63 4.57 -6.62
C GLN A 316 34.22 4.99 -7.08
N PRO A 317 33.98 6.27 -7.42
CA PRO A 317 32.65 6.83 -7.72
C PRO A 317 31.85 6.09 -8.79
#